data_AF-A0A844KN99-F1
#
_entry.id   AF-A0A844KN99-F1
#
_cell.length_a   1.000
_cell.length_b   1.000
_cell.length_c   1.000
_cell.angle_alpha   90.00
_cell.angle_beta   90.00
_cell.angle_gamma   90.00
#
_symmetry.space_group_name_H-M   'P 1'
#
loop_
_entity.id
_entity.type
_entity.pdbx_description
1 polymer ?
#
loop_
_entity_poly.entity_id
_entity_poly.type
_entity_poly.pdbx_seq_one_letter_code
_entity_poly.pdbx_strand_id
1 'polypeptide(L)' 'MKKTEEFRDKVLLLCLGAAFSFEEVQTLLKQTGYPMLYARIARDSAIIFAFRHHMSPIDTNELLYELQFDLLS' A
#
# COMPACT_ATOMS: atom_id res chain seq x y z
N MET A 1 0.10 -10.44 19.03
CA MET A 1 0.87 -10.50 17.77
C MET A 1 1.56 -9.17 17.55
N LYS A 2 2.89 -9.12 17.46
CA LYS A 2 3.58 -7.89 17.04
C LYS A 2 3.22 -7.64 15.59
N LYS A 3 2.47 -6.57 15.32
CA LYS A 3 2.25 -6.09 13.96
C LYS A 3 3.55 -5.46 13.49
N THR A 4 4.28 -6.15 12.63
CA THR A 4 5.47 -5.64 11.94
C THR A 4 5.06 -4.95 10.64
N GLU A 5 5.84 -3.97 10.20
CA GLU A 5 5.65 -3.27 8.92
C GLU A 5 5.57 -4.25 7.73
N GLU A 6 6.32 -5.37 7.78
CA GLU A 6 6.23 -6.44 6.78
C GLU A 6 4.83 -7.03 6.59
N PHE A 7 3.97 -7.03 7.61
CA PHE A 7 2.60 -7.53 7.43
C PHE A 7 1.70 -6.50 6.75
N ARG A 8 1.96 -5.19 6.97
CA ARG A 8 1.23 -4.12 6.30
C ARG A 8 1.44 -4.19 4.79
N ASP A 9 2.68 -4.38 4.36
CA ASP A 9 3.03 -4.45 2.94
C ASP A 9 2.36 -5.64 2.25
N LYS A 10 2.29 -6.82 2.90
CA LYS A 10 1.52 -7.98 2.40
C LYS A 10 0.03 -7.69 2.24
N VAL A 11 -0.58 -6.98 3.18
CA VAL A 11 -1.98 -6.57 3.08
C VAL A 11 -2.17 -5.62 1.90
N LEU A 12 -1.26 -4.67 1.69
CA LEU A 12 -1.31 -3.75 0.55
C LEU A 12 -1.15 -4.48 -0.78
N LEU A 13 -0.24 -5.44 -0.89
CA LEU A 13 -0.09 -6.30 -2.08
C LEU A 13 -1.36 -7.07 -2.40
N LEU A 14 -2.00 -7.68 -1.38
CA LEU A 14 -3.26 -8.38 -1.55
C LEU A 14 -4.36 -7.44 -2.04
N CYS A 15 -4.44 -6.23 -1.48
CA CYS A 15 -5.43 -5.23 -1.88
C CYS A 15 -5.22 -4.74 -3.32
N LEU A 16 -3.96 -4.53 -3.74
CA LEU A 16 -3.61 -4.17 -5.11
C LEU A 16 -4.01 -5.29 -6.08
N GLY A 17 -3.64 -6.54 -5.78
CA GLY A 17 -3.99 -7.70 -6.61
C GLY A 17 -5.49 -7.98 -6.69
N ALA A 18 -6.23 -7.65 -5.63
CA ALA A 18 -7.69 -7.78 -5.58
C ALA A 18 -8.43 -6.53 -6.10
N ALA A 19 -7.72 -5.52 -6.62
CA ALA A 19 -8.27 -4.29 -7.18
C ALA A 19 -9.19 -3.51 -6.22
N PHE A 20 -8.85 -3.47 -4.92
CA PHE A 20 -9.58 -2.68 -3.93
C PHE A 20 -9.47 -1.18 -4.22
N SER A 21 -10.53 -0.44 -3.92
CA SER A 21 -10.49 1.03 -3.90
C SER A 21 -9.66 1.55 -2.73
N PHE A 22 -9.17 2.77 -2.85
CA PHE A 22 -8.41 3.42 -1.77
C PHE A 22 -9.21 3.49 -0.45
N GLU A 23 -10.50 3.79 -0.53
CA GLU A 23 -11.40 3.89 0.62
C GLU A 23 -11.59 2.55 1.34
N GLU A 24 -11.69 1.45 0.58
CA GLU A 24 -11.75 0.09 1.14
C GLU A 24 -10.43 -0.28 1.83
N VAL A 25 -9.28 0.07 1.24
CA VAL A 25 -7.97 -0.17 1.85
C VAL A 25 -7.81 0.61 3.15
N GLN A 26 -8.19 1.89 3.19
CA GLN A 26 -8.16 2.69 4.43
C GLN A 26 -9.04 2.06 5.51
N THR A 27 -10.23 1.59 5.14
CA THR A 27 -11.17 0.92 6.05
C THR A 27 -10.57 -0.39 6.58
N LEU A 28 -9.99 -1.21 5.72
CA LEU A 28 -9.34 -2.46 6.08
C LEU A 28 -8.17 -2.24 7.03
N LEU A 29 -7.28 -1.28 6.72
CA LEU A 29 -6.14 -0.93 7.58
C LEU A 29 -6.63 -0.47 8.96
N LYS A 30 -7.69 0.34 9.03
CA LYS A 30 -8.30 0.77 10.29
C LYS A 30 -8.87 -0.39 11.09
N GLN A 31 -9.60 -1.32 10.46
CA GLN A 31 -10.21 -2.47 11.12
C GLN A 31 -9.18 -3.48 11.62
N THR A 32 -8.14 -3.72 10.81
CA THR A 32 -7.02 -4.59 11.17
C THR A 32 -6.08 -3.93 12.16
N GLY A 33 -6.19 -2.60 12.37
CA GLY A 33 -5.40 -1.79 13.30
C GLY A 33 -3.96 -1.57 12.82
N TYR A 34 -3.76 -1.49 11.50
CA TYR A 34 -2.53 -0.99 10.89
C TYR A 34 -2.63 0.54 10.67
N PRO A 35 -1.50 1.26 10.64
CA PRO A 35 -1.50 2.66 10.23
C PRO A 35 -2.11 2.83 8.84
N MET A 36 -3.01 3.80 8.71
CA MET A 36 -3.55 4.21 7.42
C MET A 36 -2.46 4.79 6.52
N LEU A 37 -2.62 4.67 5.20
CA LEU A 37 -1.73 5.36 4.26
C LEU A 37 -1.89 6.87 4.41
N TYR A 38 -0.77 7.58 4.56
CA TYR A 38 -0.76 9.00 4.82
C TYR A 38 0.00 9.79 3.77
N ALA A 39 -0.68 10.67 3.04
CA ALA A 39 -0.12 11.39 1.89
C ALA A 39 1.10 12.28 2.20
N ARG A 40 1.38 12.60 3.47
CA ARG A 40 2.60 13.34 3.85
C ARG A 40 3.85 12.45 3.92
N ILE A 41 3.68 11.13 3.96
CA ILE A 41 4.77 10.16 3.85
C ILE A 41 4.96 9.87 2.37
N ALA A 42 6.15 10.13 1.84
CA ALA A 42 6.42 10.06 0.40
C ALA A 42 6.21 8.66 -0.19
N ARG A 43 6.55 7.59 0.56
CA ARG A 43 6.25 6.21 0.16
C ARG A 43 4.74 5.97 0.10
N ASP A 44 4.02 6.37 1.13
CA ASP A 44 2.56 6.20 1.18
C ASP A 44 1.86 7.01 0.10
N SER A 45 2.36 8.20 -0.28
CA SER A 45 1.77 8.98 -1.38
C SER A 45 1.93 8.28 -2.74
N ALA A 46 3.06 7.62 -2.99
CA ALA A 46 3.25 6.76 -4.17
C ALA A 46 2.29 5.56 -4.15
N ILE A 47 2.10 4.92 -2.99
CA ILE A 47 1.14 3.82 -2.84
C ILE A 47 -0.31 4.30 -3.04
N ILE A 48 -0.66 5.48 -2.50
CA ILE A 48 -1.98 6.11 -2.72
C ILE A 48 -2.20 6.34 -4.21
N PHE A 49 -1.19 6.86 -4.92
CA PHE A 49 -1.24 7.03 -6.37
C PHE A 49 -1.52 5.69 -7.06
N ALA A 50 -0.80 4.63 -6.70
CA ALA A 50 -1.00 3.30 -7.28
C ALA A 50 -2.43 2.77 -7.11
N PHE A 51 -3.02 2.92 -5.92
CA PHE A 51 -4.43 2.55 -5.69
C PHE A 51 -5.40 3.39 -6.53
N ARG A 52 -5.20 4.71 -6.62
CA ARG A 52 -6.08 5.60 -7.39
C ARG A 52 -6.01 5.38 -8.90
N HIS A 53 -4.89 4.83 -9.38
CA HIS A 53 -4.67 4.50 -10.78
C HIS A 53 -4.88 3.02 -11.11
N HIS A 54 -5.37 2.21 -10.15
CA HIS A 54 -5.60 0.77 -10.32
C HIS A 54 -4.37 0.02 -10.86
N MET A 55 -3.18 0.40 -10.37
CA MET A 55 -1.93 -0.23 -10.77
C MET A 55 -1.83 -1.67 -10.26
N SER A 56 -1.15 -2.53 -11.01
CA SER A 56 -0.88 -3.89 -10.55
C SER A 56 0.16 -3.88 -9.41
N PRO A 57 0.28 -4.96 -8.61
CA PRO A 57 1.35 -5.09 -7.64
C PRO A 57 2.76 -4.94 -8.23
N ILE A 58 2.95 -5.39 -9.48
CA ILE A 58 4.23 -5.31 -10.18
C ILE A 58 4.54 -3.85 -10.52
N ASP A 59 3.61 -3.16 -11.21
CA ASP A 59 3.80 -1.75 -11.58
C ASP A 59 3.96 -0.86 -10.36
N THR A 60 3.27 -1.19 -9.25
CA THR A 60 3.41 -0.45 -7.99
C THR A 60 4.82 -0.58 -7.42
N ASN A 61 5.40 -1.79 -7.44
CA ASN A 61 6.78 -2.00 -7.01
C ASN A 61 7.79 -1.36 -7.98
N GLU A 62 7.52 -1.34 -9.28
CA GLU A 62 8.33 -0.58 -10.24
C GLU A 62 8.31 0.93 -9.93
N LEU A 63 7.14 1.51 -9.67
CA LEU A 63 7.01 2.90 -9.25
C LEU A 63 7.80 3.19 -7.94
N LEU A 64 7.67 2.31 -6.94
CA LEU A 64 8.42 2.46 -5.68
C LEU A 64 9.93 2.37 -5.91
N TYR A 65 10.37 1.47 -6.78
CA TYR A 65 11.77 1.33 -7.15
C TYR A 65 12.33 2.59 -7.83
N GLU A 66 11.61 3.13 -8.82
CA GLU A 66 11.98 4.36 -9.53
C GLU A 66 12.10 5.56 -8.58
N LEU A 67 11.22 5.62 -7.57
CA LEU A 67 11.22 6.66 -6.54
C LEU A 67 12.20 6.40 -5.39
N GLN A 68 13.01 5.33 -5.47
CA GLN A 68 14.00 4.95 -4.44
C GLN A 68 13.37 4.64 -3.07
N PHE A 69 12.16 4.05 -3.05
CA PHE A 69 11.50 3.59 -1.83
C PHE A 69 11.60 2.08 -1.65
N ASP A 70 11.41 1.62 -0.41
CA ASP A 70 11.30 0.20 -0.11
C ASP A 70 10.08 -0.41 -0.81
N LEU A 71 10.32 -1.52 -1.50
CA LEU A 71 9.29 -2.30 -2.19
C LEU A 71 8.28 -2.87 -1.19
N LEU A 72 7.09 -3.22 -1.67
CA LEU A 72 6.15 -4.02 -0.90
C LEU A 72 6.62 -5.48 -0.92
N SER A 73 6.80 -6.10 0.25
CA SER A 73 7.26 -7.49 0.44
C SER A 73 6.44 -8.29 1.45
#